data_AF-A0A0D8HNT9-F1
#
_entry.id   AF-A0A0D8HNT9-F1
#
_cell.length_a   1.000
_cell.length_b   1.000
_cell.length_c   1.000
_cell.angle_alpha   90.00
_cell.angle_beta   90.00
_cell.angle_gamma   90.00
#
_symmetry.space_group_name_H-M   'P 1'
#
loop_
_entity.id
_entity.type
_entity.pdbx_description
1 polymer ?
#
loop_
_entity_poly.entity_id
_entity_poly.type
_entity_poly.pdbx_seq_one_letter_code
_entity_poly.pdbx_strand_id
1 'polypeptide(L)' 'MTWPDGLLKQFTKIVLETALSEELIERLDHDKNQASSDRESTNICNGPLPKAVLAEASGHVPIEVL' A
#
# COMPACT_ATOMS: atom_id res chain seq x y z
N MET A 1 -27.06 -3.37 8.57
CA MET A 1 -25.94 -3.58 7.63
C MET A 1 -24.71 -2.87 8.18
N THR A 2 -23.90 -3.54 8.98
CA THR A 2 -22.53 -3.10 9.27
C THR A 2 -21.66 -4.34 9.19
N TRP A 3 -20.88 -4.45 8.11
CA TRP A 3 -19.79 -5.41 8.02
C TRP A 3 -18.84 -5.23 9.22
N PRO A 4 -18.15 -6.28 9.70
CA PRO A 4 -17.37 -6.25 10.94
C PRO A 4 -16.33 -5.11 11.01
N ASP A 5 -15.81 -4.66 9.86
CA ASP A 5 -14.89 -3.52 9.78
C ASP A 5 -15.54 -2.19 9.38
N GLY A 6 -16.83 -2.17 9.01
CA GLY A 6 -17.50 -0.99 8.48
C GLY A 6 -17.05 -0.66 7.05
N LEU A 7 -17.97 -0.11 6.24
CA LEU A 7 -17.70 0.25 4.85
C LEU A 7 -16.62 1.34 4.74
N LEU A 8 -16.70 2.35 5.62
CA LEU A 8 -15.76 3.47 5.61
C LEU A 8 -14.32 3.00 5.85
N LYS A 9 -14.10 2.12 6.82
CA LYS A 9 -12.77 1.58 7.13
C LYS A 9 -12.18 0.80 5.95
N GLN A 10 -12.99 -0.03 5.28
CA GLN A 10 -12.58 -0.77 4.09
C GLN A 10 -12.26 0.16 2.92
N PHE A 11 -13.10 1.18 2.70
CA PHE A 11 -12.84 2.18 1.68
C PHE A 11 -11.55 2.95 1.96
N THR A 12 -11.35 3.40 3.20
CA THR A 12 -10.10 4.06 3.63
C THR A 12 -8.89 3.15 3.41
N LYS A 13 -9.00 1.85 3.75
CA LYS A 13 -7.95 0.87 3.52
C LYS A 13 -7.56 0.81 2.04
N ILE A 14 -8.53 0.60 1.15
CA ILE A 14 -8.29 0.44 -0.29
C ILE A 14 -7.62 1.69 -0.87
N VAL A 15 -8.13 2.89 -0.54
CA VAL A 15 -7.56 4.14 -1.05
C VAL A 15 -6.09 4.31 -0.61
N LEU A 16 -5.78 4.01 0.66
CA LEU A 16 -4.42 4.12 1.18
C LEU A 16 -3.47 3.10 0.53
N GLU A 17 -3.86 1.84 0.44
CA GLU A 17 -3.03 0.78 -0.16
C GLU A 17 -2.77 1.05 -1.64
N THR A 18 -3.77 1.49 -2.39
CA THR A 18 -3.61 1.84 -3.81
C THR A 18 -2.68 3.04 -3.99
N ALA A 19 -2.93 4.16 -3.29
CA ALA A 19 -2.12 5.37 -3.45
C ALA A 19 -0.65 5.15 -3.06
N LEU A 20 -0.39 4.39 -1.99
CA LEU A 20 0.97 4.05 -1.58
C LEU A 20 1.65 3.08 -2.56
N SER A 21 0.90 2.14 -3.14
CA SER A 21 1.44 1.25 -4.16
C SER A 21 1.84 2.02 -5.43
N GLU A 22 1.00 2.96 -5.87
CA GLU A 22 1.30 3.84 -7.00
C GLU A 22 2.53 4.72 -6.73
N GLU A 23 2.66 5.30 -5.53
CA GLU A 23 3.82 6.10 -5.12
C GLU A 23 5.12 5.28 -5.13
N LEU A 24 5.08 4.03 -4.68
CA LEU A 24 6.23 3.13 -4.70
C LEU A 24 6.63 2.73 -6.12
N ILE A 25 5.66 2.45 -7.00
CA ILE A 25 5.93 2.13 -8.40
C ILE A 25 6.56 3.33 -9.11
N GLU A 26 6.04 4.55 -8.89
CA GLU A 26 6.60 5.79 -9.44
C GLU A 26 8.03 6.00 -8.95
N ARG A 27 8.28 5.81 -7.65
CA ARG A 27 9.61 6.01 -7.05
C ARG A 27 10.64 4.95 -7.45
N LEU A 28 10.18 3.72 -7.71
CA LEU A 28 11.05 2.64 -8.18
C LEU A 28 11.24 2.66 -9.72
N ASP A 29 10.40 3.38 -10.48
CA ASP A 29 10.36 3.35 -11.96
C ASP A 29 10.03 1.94 -12.52
N HIS A 30 9.50 1.05 -11.67
CA HIS A 30 9.06 -0.30 -12.03
C HIS A 30 8.10 -0.89 -10.98
N ASP A 31 7.29 -1.86 -11.42
CA ASP A 31 6.39 -2.62 -10.56
C ASP A 31 7.16 -3.62 -9.66
N LYS A 32 6.52 -4.10 -8.59
CA LYS A 32 7.09 -5.11 -7.68
C LYS A 32 7.53 -6.34 -8.48
N ASN A 33 8.79 -6.72 -8.36
CA ASN A 33 9.42 -7.82 -9.08
C ASN A 33 9.52 -7.65 -10.61
N GLN A 34 9.38 -6.43 -11.15
CA GLN A 34 9.60 -6.13 -12.57
C GLN A 34 10.87 -5.31 -12.84
N ALA A 35 11.93 -5.57 -12.08
CA ALA A 35 13.25 -5.02 -12.42
C ALA A 35 13.76 -5.69 -13.70
N SER A 36 13.93 -4.90 -14.78
CA SER A 36 14.58 -5.36 -16.00
C SER A 36 16.03 -5.75 -15.70
N SER A 37 16.52 -6.82 -16.33
CA SER A 37 17.87 -7.39 -16.12
C SER A 37 19.03 -6.44 -16.46
N ASP A 38 18.74 -5.22 -16.93
CA ASP A 38 19.66 -4.29 -17.58
C ASP A 38 19.72 -2.93 -16.86
N ARG A 39 19.46 -2.87 -15.55
CA ARG A 39 19.35 -1.61 -14.79
C ARG A 39 20.45 -1.40 -13.74
N GLU A 40 20.90 -0.14 -13.67
CA GLU A 40 21.76 0.47 -12.63
C GLU A 40 21.05 0.68 -11.27
N SER A 41 19.72 0.51 -11.22
CA SER A 41 18.91 0.68 -10.02
C SER A 41 19.11 -0.48 -9.04
N THR A 42 19.68 -0.19 -7.87
CA THR A 42 19.91 -1.16 -6.79
C THR A 42 18.76 -1.27 -5.78
N ASN A 43 17.73 -0.42 -5.90
CA ASN A 43 16.63 -0.38 -4.95
C ASN A 43 15.49 -1.31 -5.39
N ILE A 44 15.17 -2.30 -4.56
CA ILE A 44 14.16 -3.32 -4.81
C ILE A 44 13.17 -3.33 -3.65
N CYS A 45 11.88 -3.43 -3.97
CA CYS A 45 10.81 -3.62 -2.99
C CYS A 45 10.99 -4.97 -2.25
N ASN A 46 11.07 -4.92 -0.91
CA ASN A 46 11.32 -6.10 -0.07
C ASN A 46 10.05 -6.88 0.31
N GLY A 47 8.89 -6.51 -0.28
CA GLY A 47 7.61 -7.15 -0.02
C GLY A 47 6.76 -6.44 1.06
N PRO A 48 5.52 -6.92 1.25
CA PRO A 48 4.52 -6.23 2.05
C PRO A 48 4.91 -6.11 3.54
N LEU A 49 4.77 -4.91 4.08
CA LEU A 49 4.98 -4.57 5.48
C LEU A 49 3.65 -4.11 6.11
N PRO A 50 3.15 -4.80 7.17
CA PRO A 50 1.91 -4.41 7.83
C PRO A 50 2.08 -3.12 8.63
N LYS A 51 1.11 -2.22 8.53
CA LYS A 51 1.02 -0.98 9.31
C LYS A 51 -0.42 -0.72 9.75
N ALA A 52 -0.60 0.15 10.74
CA ALA A 52 -1.91 0.63 11.15
C ALA A 52 -1.95 2.15 11.08
N VAL A 53 -2.91 2.69 10.34
CA VAL A 53 -3.14 4.14 10.20
C VAL A 53 -4.28 4.54 11.12
N LEU A 54 -4.07 5.56 11.97
CA LEU A 54 -5.14 6.15 12.74
C LEU A 54 -5.91 7.15 11.86
N ALA A 55 -7.15 6.81 11.51
CA ALA A 55 -8.06 7.67 10.75
C ALA A 55 -9.16 8.21 11.66
N GLU A 56 -9.41 9.52 11.62
CA GLU A 56 -10.34 10.16 12.56
C GLU A 56 -11.77 9.59 12.51
N ALA A 57 -12.26 9.24 11.32
CA ALA A 57 -13.63 8.77 11.12
C ALA A 57 -13.83 7.25 11.25
N SER A 58 -12.74 6.47 11.17
CA SER A 58 -12.80 4.99 11.11
C SER A 58 -11.86 4.28 12.09
N GLY A 59 -11.12 5.02 12.91
CA GLY A 59 -10.19 4.50 13.90
C GLY A 59 -8.93 3.90 13.27
N HIS A 60 -8.37 2.86 13.90
CA HIS A 60 -7.20 2.15 13.37
C HIS A 60 -7.55 1.34 12.13
N VAL A 61 -6.97 1.71 10.99
CA VAL A 61 -7.08 1.02 9.70
C VAL A 61 -5.82 0.19 9.47
N PRO A 62 -5.89 -1.15 9.54
CA PRO A 62 -4.77 -1.99 9.15
C PRO A 62 -4.57 -1.92 7.63
N ILE A 63 -3.33 -1.73 7.20
CA ILE A 63 -2.92 -1.67 5.81
C ILE A 63 -1.67 -2.54 5.58
N GLU A 64 -1.49 -2.99 4.35
CA GLU A 64 -0.26 -3.60 3.85
C GLU A 64 0.40 -2.65 2.84
N VAL A 65 1.65 -2.30 3.09
CA VAL A 65 2.43 -1.41 2.19
C VAL A 65 3.50 -2.25 1.50
N LEU A 66 3.62 -2.14 0.18
CA LEU A 66 4.62 -2.86 -0.59
C LEU A 66 6.04 -2.35 -0.34
#